data_AF-A0A3D4PSS2-F1
#
_entry.id   AF-A0A3D4PSS2-F1
#
_cell.length_a   1.000
_cell.length_b   1.000
_cell.length_c   1.000
_cell.angle_alpha   90.00
_cell.angle_beta   90.00
_cell.angle_gamma   90.00
#
_symmetry.space_group_name_H-M   'P 1'
#
loop_
_entity.id
_entity.type
_entity.pdbx_description
1 polymer ?
#
loop_
_entity_poly.entity_id
_entity_poly.type
_entity_poly.pdbx_seq_one_letter_code
_entity_poly.pdbx_strand_id
1 'polypeptide(L)' 'MIFSFIVYVVLFLGGVLMMGLSFEVAGFEALVFCGGLVAFCLSLAWIMRQSGSATRRANNWDGGPGAN' A
#
# COMPACT_ATOMS: atom_id res chain seq x y z
N MET A 1 -2.20 -14.85 0.68
CA MET A 1 -1.61 -14.00 1.74
C MET A 1 -0.12 -13.76 1.51
N ILE A 2 0.73 -14.80 1.48
CA ILE A 2 2.19 -14.63 1.32
C ILE A 2 2.63 -14.14 -0.07
N PHE A 3 2.00 -14.61 -1.15
CA PHE A 3 2.37 -14.18 -2.52
C PHE A 3 2.14 -12.67 -2.73
N SER A 4 0.97 -12.17 -2.35
CA SER A 4 0.66 -10.74 -2.41
C SER A 4 1.67 -9.93 -1.58
N PHE A 5 1.98 -10.39 -0.36
CA PHE A 5 2.99 -9.75 0.48
C PHE A 5 4.34 -9.61 -0.24
N ILE A 6 4.86 -10.69 -0.84
CA ILE A 6 6.14 -10.65 -1.58
C ILE A 6 6.07 -9.65 -2.73
N VAL A 7 4.98 -9.64 -3.51
CA VAL A 7 4.80 -8.69 -4.62
C VAL A 7 4.86 -7.24 -4.13
N TYR A 8 4.17 -6.90 -3.04
CA TYR A 8 4.13 -5.53 -2.53
C TYR A 8 5.42 -5.11 -1.82
N VAL A 9 6.17 -6.05 -1.22
CA VAL A 9 7.52 -5.80 -0.70
C VAL A 9 8.46 -5.46 -1.85
N VAL A 10 8.43 -6.21 -2.94
CA VAL A 10 9.22 -5.91 -4.15
C VAL A 10 8.80 -4.56 -4.75
N LEU A 11 7.50 -4.25 -4.79
CA LEU A 11 7.00 -2.97 -5.29
C LEU A 11 7.46 -1.78 -4.43
N PHE A 12 7.50 -1.95 -3.11
CA PHE A 12 7.98 -0.96 -2.15
C PHE A 12 9.49 -0.69 -2.30
N LEU A 13 10.31 -1.75 -2.17
CA LEU A 13 11.77 -1.66 -2.31
C LEU A 13 12.18 -1.20 -3.71
N GLY A 14 11.51 -1.73 -4.74
CA GLY A 14 11.72 -1.35 -6.13
C GLY A 14 11.36 0.12 -6.38
N GLY A 15 10.24 0.62 -5.84
CA GLY A 15 9.85 2.02 -5.94
C GLY A 15 10.87 2.97 -5.29
N VAL A 16 11.35 2.64 -4.09
CA VAL A 16 12.41 3.41 -3.40
C VAL A 16 13.71 3.41 -4.20
N LEU A 17 14.14 2.24 -4.69
CA LEU A 17 15.35 2.12 -5.48
C LEU A 17 15.25 2.90 -6.80
N MET A 18 14.09 2.85 -7.47
CA MET A 18 13.87 3.56 -8.73
C MET A 18 13.87 5.08 -8.54
N MET A 19 13.35 5.61 -7.43
CA MET A 19 13.49 7.02 -7.07
C MET A 19 14.94 7.43 -6.75
N GLY A 20 15.78 6.52 -6.26
CA GLY A 20 17.21 6.78 -6.09
C GLY A 20 17.96 6.80 -7.43
N LEU A 21 17.68 5.82 -8.29
CA LEU A 21 18.29 5.71 -9.62
C LEU A 21 17.88 6.84 -10.56
N SER A 22 16.76 7.53 -10.31
CA SER A 22 16.31 8.60 -11.20
C SER A 22 17.32 9.73 -11.38
N PHE A 23 18.21 9.95 -10.41
CA PHE A 23 19.27 10.97 -10.52
C PHE A 23 20.42 10.58 -11.46
N GLU A 24 20.51 9.30 -11.83
CA GLU A 24 21.54 8.78 -12.72
C GLU A 24 21.04 8.62 -14.17
N VAL A 25 19.72 8.74 -14.40
CA VAL A 25 19.10 8.58 -15.72
C VAL A 25 18.90 9.94 -16.39
N ALA A 26 19.96 10.42 -17.05
CA ALA A 26 19.98 11.69 -17.76
C ALA A 26 18.82 11.81 -18.78
N GLY A 27 18.05 12.90 -18.68
CA GLY A 27 16.94 13.22 -19.58
C GLY A 27 15.62 12.51 -19.27
N PHE A 28 15.59 11.59 -18.30
CA PHE A 28 14.37 10.91 -17.85
C PHE A 28 14.17 10.97 -16.33
N GLU A 29 14.91 11.85 -15.64
CA GLU A 29 14.97 11.93 -14.18
C GLU A 29 13.57 12.04 -13.58
N ALA A 30 12.77 13.00 -14.08
CA ALA A 30 11.41 13.22 -13.60
C ALA A 30 10.48 12.02 -13.87
N LEU A 31 10.61 11.37 -15.03
CA LEU A 31 9.77 10.22 -15.39
C LEU A 31 10.10 8.99 -14.55
N VAL A 32 11.39 8.71 -14.35
CA VAL A 32 11.88 7.59 -13.52
C VAL A 32 11.52 7.81 -12.06
N PHE A 33 11.66 9.04 -11.56
CA PHE A 33 11.24 9.40 -10.20
C PHE A 33 9.74 9.21 -9.99
N CYS A 34 8.90 9.73 -10.89
CA CYS A 34 7.46 9.55 -10.85
C CYS A 34 7.05 8.08 -10.95
N GLY A 35 7.75 7.28 -11.77
CA GLY A 35 7.55 5.83 -11.85
C GLY A 35 7.80 5.13 -10.51
N GLY A 36 8.91 5.47 -9.86
CA GLY A 36 9.23 4.97 -8.52
C GLY A 36 8.22 5.41 -7.46
N LEU A 37 7.77 6.67 -7.51
CA LEU A 37 6.74 7.20 -6.62
C LEU A 37 5.40 6.46 -6.78
N VAL A 38 4.97 6.19 -8.01
CA VAL A 38 3.73 5.42 -8.28
C VAL A 38 3.85 4.00 -7.72
N ALA A 39 4.98 3.32 -7.94
CA ALA A 39 5.23 1.99 -7.39
C ALA A 39 5.19 1.99 -5.85
N PHE A 40 5.79 3.01 -5.22
CA PHE A 40 5.74 3.19 -3.78
C PHE A 40 4.30 3.42 -3.27
N CYS A 41 3.53 4.31 -3.90
CA CYS A 41 2.13 4.57 -3.53
C CYS A 41 1.25 3.31 -3.66
N LEU A 42 1.41 2.53 -4.73
CA LEU A 42 0.71 1.26 -4.92
C LEU A 42 1.05 0.23 -3.84
N SER A 43 2.28 0.25 -3.32
CA SER A 43 2.68 -0.64 -2.23
C SER A 43 2.00 -0.28 -0.89
N LEU A 44 1.86 1.02 -0.60
CA LEU A 44 1.14 1.50 0.58
C LEU A 44 -0.36 1.22 0.51
N ALA A 45 -0.96 1.34 -0.67
CA ALA A 45 -2.37 1.03 -0.89
C ALA A 45 -2.72 -0.40 -0.48
N TRP A 46 -1.78 -1.36 -0.57
CA TRP A 46 -1.98 -2.71 -0.08
C TRP A 46 -1.96 -2.82 1.45
N ILE A 47 -1.02 -2.14 2.13
CA ILE A 47 -0.97 -2.10 3.61
C ILE A 47 -2.25 -1.46 4.16
N MET A 48 -2.71 -0.39 3.52
CA MET A 48 -3.93 0.32 3.90
C MET A 48 -5.22 -0.44 3.54
N ARG A 49 -5.13 -1.53 2.76
CA ARG A 49 -6.28 -2.37 2.44
C ARG A 49 -6.69 -3.14 3.69
N GLN A 50 -7.57 -2.51 4.49
CA GLN A 50 -8.23 -3.18 5.61
C GLN A 50 -8.91 -4.46 5.12
N SER A 51 -8.37 -5.61 5.54
CA SER A 51 -8.93 -6.93 5.30
C SER A 51 -9.80 -7.31 6.49
N GLY A 52 -10.90 -6.60 6.72
CA GLY A 52 -11.78 -6.90 7.86
C GLY A 52 -12.66 -5.74 8.30
N SER A 53 -13.88 -6.10 8.67
CA SER A 53 -14.98 -5.25 9.14
C SER A 53 -14.56 -4.35 10.32
N ALA A 54 -14.00 -3.18 10.03
CA ALA A 54 -13.83 -2.08 10.98
C ALA A 54 -15.16 -1.66 11.64
N THR A 55 -16.30 -2.11 11.09
CA THR A 55 -17.66 -1.85 11.57
C THR A 55 -18.23 -2.90 12.51
N ARG A 56 -17.51 -3.98 12.87
CA ARG A 56 -18.03 -4.92 13.88
C ARG A 56 -17.71 -4.35 15.27
N ARG A 57 -18.53 -3.39 15.73
CA ARG A 57 -18.55 -2.97 17.14
C ARG A 57 -18.86 -4.22 17.98
N ALA A 58 -17.82 -4.84 18.53
CA ALA A 58 -17.96 -5.98 19.45
C ALA A 58 -18.55 -5.55 20.81
N ASN A 59 -18.75 -4.25 21.02
CA ASN A 59 -19.11 -3.62 22.30
C ASN A 59 -20.10 -2.45 22.10
N ASN A 60 -21.16 -2.63 21.32
CA ASN A 60 -22.21 -1.61 21.22
C ASN A 60 -23.06 -1.58 22.50
N TRP A 61 -23.28 -0.40 23.08
CA TRP A 61 -24.07 -0.22 24.31
C TRP A 61 -25.54 -0.64 24.11
N ASP A 62 -26.05 -0.56 22.87
CA ASP A 62 -27.43 -0.94 22.50
C ASP A 62 -27.60 -2.43 22.14
N GLY A 63 -26.68 -3.32 22.53
CA GLY A 63 -26.86 -4.78 22.36
C GLY A 63 -26.75 -5.33 20.92
N GLY A 64 -26.67 -4.48 19.91
CA GLY A 64 -26.45 -4.88 18.51
C GLY A 64 -27.67 -5.55 17.84
N PRO A 65 -27.55 -5.99 16.57
CA PRO A 65 -28.69 -6.41 15.73
C PRO A 65 -29.43 -7.71 16.14
N GLY A 66 -29.30 -8.15 17.39
CA GLY A 66 -29.97 -9.30 17.97
C GLY A 66 -30.55 -9.04 19.36
N ALA A 67 -30.64 -7.78 19.78
CA ALA A 67 -31.29 -7.39 21.04
C ALA A 67 -32.81 -7.32 20.87
N ASN A 68 -33.43 -8.49 20.74
CA ASN A 68 -34.87 -8.72 20.95
C ASN A 68 -35.05 -10.07 21.62
#